data_AF-A0A106BI12-F1
#
_entry.id   AF-A0A106BI12-F1
#
_cell.length_a   1.000
_cell.length_b   1.000
_cell.length_c   1.000
_cell.angle_alpha   90.00
_cell.angle_beta   90.00
_cell.angle_gamma   90.00
#
_symmetry.space_group_name_H-M   'P 1'
#
loop_
_entity.id
_entity.type
_entity.pdbx_description
1 polymer ?
#
loop_
_entity_poly.entity_id
_entity_poly.type
_entity_poly.pdbx_seq_one_letter_code
_entity_poly.pdbx_strand_id
1 'polypeptide(L)'
;MSKGSKRPAMAMPTVEEDKAITAAARSDPDVQPLTPKQLKSMVPLRTLRGRPKSDNKKLLVSVRYSPEVVAYFKSTGEGWQSRMDEALREYVEQHRAA
;
A
#
# COMPACT_ATOMS: atom_id res chain seq x y z
N MET A 1 -3.73 -6.66 23.58
CA MET A 1 -2.83 -7.75 23.10
C MET A 1 -3.71 -8.91 22.65
N SER A 2 -4.06 -9.02 21.37
CA SER A 2 -4.96 -10.09 20.90
C SER A 2 -4.22 -11.43 20.95
N LYS A 3 -4.78 -12.43 21.66
CA LYS A 3 -4.22 -13.79 21.70
C LYS A 3 -4.33 -14.38 20.30
N GLY A 4 -3.20 -14.72 19.68
CA GLY A 4 -3.18 -15.35 18.36
C GLY A 4 -3.98 -16.64 18.37
N SER A 5 -4.93 -16.77 17.43
CA SER A 5 -5.73 -17.98 17.26
C SER A 5 -4.82 -19.19 16.99
N LYS A 6 -5.10 -20.34 17.62
CA LYS A 6 -4.40 -21.60 17.35
C LYS A 6 -4.67 -22.00 15.91
N ARG A 7 -3.63 -22.09 15.08
CA ARG A 7 -3.78 -22.57 13.69
C ARG A 7 -4.30 -24.02 13.72
N PRO A 8 -5.30 -24.37 12.89
CA PRO A 8 -5.72 -25.75 12.76
C PRO A 8 -4.56 -26.61 12.25
N ALA A 9 -4.45 -27.84 12.76
CA ALA A 9 -3.45 -28.79 12.28
C ALA A 9 -3.82 -29.23 10.86
N MET A 10 -3.00 -28.87 9.89
CA MET A 10 -3.14 -29.32 8.49
C MET A 10 -2.40 -30.64 8.33
N ALA A 11 -3.09 -31.69 7.87
CA ALA A 11 -2.43 -32.92 7.45
C ALA A 11 -1.75 -32.70 6.10
N MET A 12 -0.43 -32.78 6.07
CA MET A 12 0.34 -32.68 4.84
C MET A 12 0.36 -34.03 4.13
N PRO A 13 0.24 -34.09 2.80
CA PRO A 13 0.38 -35.35 2.09
C PRO A 13 1.77 -35.94 2.31
N THR A 14 1.83 -37.27 2.26
CA THR A 14 3.09 -38.01 2.21
C THR A 14 3.77 -37.80 0.85
N VAL A 15 5.06 -38.15 0.77
CA VAL A 15 5.84 -38.04 -0.49
C VAL A 15 5.23 -38.86 -1.62
N GLU A 16 4.62 -40.01 -1.31
CA GLU A 16 3.97 -40.87 -2.31
C GLU A 16 2.68 -40.24 -2.83
N GLU A 17 1.86 -39.71 -1.92
CA GLU A 17 0.62 -39.01 -2.26
C GLU A 17 0.91 -37.74 -3.06
N ASP A 18 1.93 -36.95 -2.69
CA ASP A 18 2.36 -35.76 -3.43
C ASP A 18 2.78 -36.09 -4.87
N LYS A 19 3.49 -37.21 -5.06
CA LYS A 19 3.88 -37.68 -6.41
C LYS A 19 2.65 -38.07 -7.23
N ALA A 20 1.70 -38.78 -6.62
CA ALA A 20 0.46 -39.18 -7.29
C ALA A 20 -0.38 -37.96 -7.70
N ILE A 21 -0.54 -36.98 -6.79
CA ILE A 21 -1.25 -35.72 -7.05
C ILE A 21 -0.56 -34.96 -8.19
N THR A 22 0.76 -34.87 -8.17
CA THR A 22 1.52 -34.17 -9.21
C THR A 22 1.41 -34.86 -10.58
N ALA A 23 1.42 -36.19 -10.61
CA ALA A 23 1.26 -36.95 -11.84
C ALA A 23 -0.14 -36.75 -12.45
N ALA A 24 -1.19 -36.84 -11.63
CA ALA A 24 -2.56 -36.61 -12.05
C ALA A 24 -2.77 -35.18 -12.60
N ALA A 25 -2.21 -34.17 -11.92
CA ALA A 25 -2.29 -32.78 -12.38
C ALA A 25 -1.60 -32.55 -13.74
N ARG A 26 -0.53 -33.30 -14.05
CA ARG A 26 0.15 -33.21 -15.35
C ARG A 26 -0.56 -33.96 -16.47
N SER A 27 -1.32 -35.00 -16.14
CA SER A 27 -2.08 -35.76 -17.15
C SER A 27 -3.33 -35.02 -17.65
N ASP A 28 -3.82 -34.04 -16.89
CA ASP A 28 -4.98 -33.23 -17.27
C ASP A 28 -4.55 -32.15 -18.29
N PRO A 29 -5.05 -32.18 -19.54
CA PRO A 29 -4.69 -31.21 -20.57
C PRO A 29 -5.21 -29.79 -20.28
N ASP A 30 -6.32 -29.67 -19.56
CA ASP A 30 -7.02 -28.40 -19.32
C ASP A 30 -6.50 -27.70 -18.05
N VAL A 31 -5.92 -28.46 -17.11
CA VAL A 31 -5.55 -27.96 -15.77
C VAL A 31 -4.09 -28.29 -15.40
N GLN A 32 -3.17 -28.14 -16.36
CA GLN A 32 -1.75 -28.38 -16.09
C GLN A 32 -1.18 -27.39 -15.04
N PRO A 33 -0.29 -27.86 -14.13
CA PRO A 33 0.35 -26.99 -13.16
C PRO A 33 1.27 -25.97 -13.84
N LEU A 34 1.31 -24.75 -13.28
CA LEU A 34 2.20 -23.71 -13.77
C LEU A 34 3.66 -24.15 -13.74
N THR A 35 4.38 -23.84 -14.82
CA THR A 35 5.83 -24.03 -14.84
C THR A 35 6.52 -23.05 -13.88
N PRO A 36 7.73 -23.38 -13.39
CA PRO A 36 8.49 -22.46 -12.54
C PRO A 36 8.73 -21.09 -13.19
N LYS A 37 8.90 -21.05 -14.52
CA LYS A 37 9.07 -19.80 -15.28
C LYS A 37 7.79 -18.96 -15.29
N GLN A 38 6.64 -19.58 -15.54
CA GLN A 38 5.34 -18.89 -15.48
C GLN A 38 5.07 -18.38 -14.07
N LEU A 39 5.29 -19.21 -13.04
CA LEU A 39 5.10 -18.81 -11.65
C LEU A 39 6.00 -17.62 -11.26
N LYS A 40 7.27 -17.63 -11.69
CA LYS A 40 8.21 -16.52 -11.46
C LYS A 40 7.84 -15.22 -12.20
N SER A 41 7.15 -15.33 -13.33
CA SER A 41 6.70 -14.17 -14.12
C SER A 41 5.44 -13.49 -13.57
N MET A 42 4.74 -14.12 -12.61
CA MET A 42 3.54 -13.54 -12.01
C MET A 42 3.87 -12.35 -11.11
N VAL A 43 3.07 -11.29 -11.21
CA VAL A 43 3.17 -10.12 -10.35
C VAL A 43 2.61 -10.48 -8.96
N PRO A 44 3.41 -10.41 -7.87
CA PRO A 44 2.92 -10.78 -6.55
C PRO A 44 1.76 -9.87 -6.13
N LEU A 45 0.66 -10.42 -5.60
CA LEU A 45 -0.49 -9.64 -5.13
C LEU A 45 -0.13 -8.51 -4.14
N ARG A 46 0.99 -8.65 -3.42
CA ARG A 46 1.51 -7.60 -2.53
C ARG A 46 1.89 -6.31 -3.25
N THR A 47 2.23 -6.38 -4.54
CA THR A 47 2.59 -5.23 -5.39
C THR A 47 1.38 -4.52 -5.99
N LEU A 48 0.19 -5.14 -5.96
CA LEU A 48 -1.05 -4.61 -6.55
C LEU A 48 -2.02 -3.99 -5.53
N ARG A 49 -1.64 -3.87 -4.25
CA ARG A 49 -2.54 -3.32 -3.23
C ARG A 49 -2.49 -1.79 -3.20
N GLY A 50 -3.60 -1.16 -3.58
CA GLY A 50 -3.90 0.26 -3.39
C GLY A 50 -3.66 1.13 -4.62
N ARG A 51 -4.10 2.39 -4.54
CA ARG A 51 -3.76 3.42 -5.54
C ARG A 51 -2.23 3.53 -5.64
N PRO A 52 -1.65 3.65 -6.85
CA PRO A 52 -0.24 3.97 -7.00
C PRO A 52 0.16 5.14 -6.11
N LYS A 53 1.34 5.06 -5.49
CA LYS A 53 1.85 6.17 -4.68
C LYS A 53 2.02 7.38 -5.60
N SER A 54 1.53 8.55 -5.16
CA SER A 54 1.82 9.80 -5.87
C SER A 54 3.33 10.08 -5.82
N ASP A 55 3.92 10.39 -6.97
CA ASP A 55 5.32 10.78 -7.07
C ASP A 55 5.60 12.07 -6.28
N ASN A 56 4.62 12.98 -6.24
CA ASN A 56 4.70 14.28 -5.57
C ASN A 56 3.68 14.37 -4.44
N LYS A 57 3.92 13.64 -3.34
CA LYS A 57 3.06 13.69 -2.14
C LYS A 57 3.41 14.90 -1.26
N LYS A 58 2.39 15.50 -0.63
CA LYS A 58 2.60 16.47 0.46
C LYS A 58 3.38 15.79 1.59
N LEU A 59 4.34 16.50 2.17
CA LEU A 59 5.15 16.01 3.28
C LEU A 59 4.42 16.29 4.61
N LEU A 60 4.27 15.26 5.44
CA LEU A 60 3.74 15.43 6.79
C LEU A 60 4.88 15.84 7.73
N VAL A 61 4.88 17.10 8.17
CA VAL A 61 5.88 17.66 9.08
C VAL A 61 5.18 18.15 10.35
N SER A 62 5.84 17.98 11.50
CA SER A 62 5.38 18.57 12.78
C SER A 62 5.97 19.98 12.92
N VAL A 63 5.12 21.00 12.73
CA VAL A 63 5.50 22.42 12.81
C VAL A 63 4.69 23.11 13.90
N ARG A 64 5.33 23.99 14.67
CA ARG A 64 4.66 24.85 15.65
C ARG A 64 4.31 26.18 14.97
N TYR A 65 3.04 26.56 15.01
CA TYR A 65 2.53 27.84 14.51
C TYR A 65 2.07 28.71 15.67
N SER A 66 2.08 30.03 15.48
CA SER A 66 1.49 30.94 16.45
C SER A 66 -0.03 30.71 16.58
N PRO A 67 -0.62 30.85 17.79
CA PRO A 67 -2.03 30.57 18.01
C PRO A 67 -2.99 31.36 17.11
N GLU A 68 -2.69 32.63 16.85
CA GLU A 68 -3.47 33.55 16.03
C GLU A 68 -3.54 33.10 14.56
N VAL A 69 -2.45 32.55 14.02
CA VAL A 69 -2.41 32.03 12.65
C VAL A 69 -3.34 30.82 12.52
N VAL A 70 -3.25 29.90 13.46
CA VAL A 70 -4.10 28.69 13.46
C VAL A 70 -5.57 29.07 13.68
N ALA A 71 -5.85 30.03 14.58
CA ALA A 71 -7.20 30.51 14.84
C ALA A 71 -7.82 31.16 13.60
N TYR A 72 -7.06 32.02 12.90
CA TYR A 72 -7.49 32.64 11.65
C TYR A 72 -7.85 31.60 10.59
N PHE A 73 -6.94 30.66 10.28
CA PHE A 73 -7.26 29.68 9.24
C PHE A 73 -8.41 28.78 9.68
N LYS A 74 -8.46 28.30 10.93
CA LYS A 74 -9.59 27.48 11.40
C LYS A 74 -10.95 28.18 11.28
N SER A 75 -11.02 29.50 11.47
CA SER A 75 -12.28 30.25 11.33
C SER A 75 -12.81 30.26 9.90
N THR A 76 -11.95 30.00 8.89
CA THR A 76 -12.36 29.86 7.49
C THR A 76 -13.13 28.57 7.20
N GLY A 77 -13.27 27.65 8.16
CA GLY A 77 -14.07 26.44 8.05
C GLY A 77 -13.36 25.27 7.37
N GLU A 78 -14.13 24.40 6.71
CA GLU A 78 -13.61 23.20 6.04
C GLU A 78 -12.55 23.57 5.00
N GLY A 79 -11.46 22.79 4.95
CA GLY A 79 -10.34 23.04 4.05
C GLY A 79 -9.33 24.08 4.52
N TRP A 80 -9.40 24.56 5.77
CA TRP A 80 -8.48 25.58 6.28
C TRP A 80 -6.98 25.23 6.16
N GLN A 81 -6.63 23.95 6.29
CA GLN A 81 -5.25 23.49 6.10
C GLN A 81 -4.78 23.66 4.65
N SER A 82 -5.67 23.48 3.67
CA SER A 82 -5.34 23.68 2.27
C SER A 82 -5.17 25.16 1.95
N ARG A 83 -6.01 26.04 2.52
CA ARG A 83 -5.83 27.50 2.40
C ARG A 83 -4.54 27.99 3.06
N MET A 84 -4.17 27.39 4.19
CA MET A 84 -2.90 27.69 4.86
C MET A 84 -1.70 27.26 4.00
N ASP A 85 -1.76 26.09 3.37
CA ASP A 85 -0.74 25.59 2.44
C ASP A 85 -0.59 26.50 1.20
N GLU A 86 -1.71 26.98 0.65
CA GLU A 86 -1.72 27.92 -0.48
C GLU A 86 -1.06 29.25 -0.12
N ALA A 87 -1.38 29.84 1.04
CA ALA A 87 -0.74 31.07 1.51
C ALA A 87 0.78 30.91 1.69
N LEU A 88 1.24 29.76 2.21
CA LEU A 88 2.67 29.46 2.33
C LEU A 88 3.33 29.30 0.95
N ARG A 89 2.61 28.71 -0.01
CA ARG A 89 3.10 28.55 -1.38
C ARG A 89 3.26 29.89 -2.08
N GLU A 90 2.27 30.79 -1.97
CA GLU A 90 2.34 32.15 -2.49
C GLU A 90 3.55 32.91 -1.90
N TYR A 91 3.77 32.81 -0.59
CA TYR A 91 4.94 33.38 0.05
C TYR A 91 6.25 32.86 -0.57
N VAL A 92 6.37 31.55 -0.78
CA VAL A 92 7.54 30.94 -1.41
C VAL A 92 7.72 31.42 -2.85
N GLU A 93 6.66 31.53 -3.64
CA GLU A 93 6.71 32.01 -5.02
C GLU A 93 7.18 33.47 -5.11
N GLN A 94 6.66 34.34 -4.24
CA GLN A 94 7.03 35.75 -4.18
C GLN A 94 8.50 35.97 -3.79
N HIS A 95 9.03 35.14 -2.89
CA HIS A 95 10.41 35.28 -2.37
C HIS A 95 11.44 34.42 -3.10
N ARG A 96 11.01 33.58 -4.04
CA ARG A 96 11.91 32.83 -4.94
C ARG A 96 12.40 33.69 -6.11
N ALA A 97 11.65 34.73 -6.47
CA ALA A 97 11.94 35.62 -7.60
C ALA A 97 12.76 36.87 -7.21
N ALA A 98 13.12 37.02 -5.94
CA ALA A 98 14.01 38.06 -5.41
C ALA A 98 15.40 37.46 -5.14
#